data_AF-A0A7Y5TS67-F1
#
_entry.id   AF-A0A7Y5TS67-F1
#
_cell.length_a   1.000
_cell.length_b   1.000
_cell.length_c   1.000
_cell.angle_alpha   90.00
_cell.angle_beta   90.00
_cell.angle_gamma   90.00
#
_symmetry.space_group_name_H-M   'P 1'
#
loop_
_entity.id
_entity.type
_entity.pdbx_description
1 polymer ?
#
loop_
_entity_poly.entity_id
_entity_poly.type
_entity_poly.pdbx_seq_one_letter_code
_entity_poly.pdbx_strand_id
1 'polypeptide(L)'
;MRRLRLIQVLLASSVALTPRAHAQDRDTLPPVCLGFSFGPWTPALDWRGAGHPAAPDTSGLARTPENRDWAVNGMVGVEDSLLILYPRWWPAGIAVTLPTRRPVPGDTIAGRAQALVADGRRRNPTSRVRAWAVSCKGGG
;
A
#
# COMPACT_ATOMS: atom_id res chain seq x y z
N MET A 1 25.84 -68.74 37.26
CA MET A 1 25.81 -68.99 35.80
C MET A 1 24.63 -68.24 35.17
N ARG A 2 24.85 -67.64 33.98
CA ARG A 2 23.86 -67.06 33.03
C ARG A 2 23.21 -65.72 33.42
N ARG A 3 23.06 -64.71 32.55
CA ARG A 3 23.56 -64.39 31.20
C ARG A 3 23.33 -62.88 31.03
N LEU A 4 24.39 -62.11 30.77
CA LEU A 4 24.32 -60.71 30.30
C LEU A 4 23.51 -60.65 28.99
N ARG A 5 22.58 -59.70 28.87
CA ARG A 5 22.13 -59.17 27.58
C ARG A 5 22.31 -57.66 27.60
N LEU A 6 23.41 -57.20 27.01
CA LEU A 6 23.65 -55.81 26.68
C LEU A 6 22.74 -55.46 25.49
N ILE A 7 21.80 -54.54 25.68
CA ILE A 7 21.03 -53.95 24.59
C ILE A 7 21.72 -52.63 24.25
N GLN A 8 22.46 -52.59 23.15
CA GLN A 8 22.97 -51.34 22.58
C GLN A 8 21.80 -50.60 21.92
N VAL A 9 21.40 -49.48 22.53
CA VAL A 9 20.47 -48.54 21.92
C VAL A 9 21.27 -47.64 20.98
N LEU A 10 21.11 -47.84 19.68
CA LEU A 10 21.59 -46.92 18.63
C LEU A 10 20.73 -45.65 18.67
N LEU A 11 21.28 -44.56 19.21
CA LEU A 11 20.71 -43.23 19.08
C LEU A 11 20.84 -42.77 17.61
N ALA A 12 19.75 -42.80 16.86
CA ALA A 12 19.66 -42.17 15.56
C ALA A 12 19.54 -40.64 15.74
N SER A 13 20.65 -39.92 15.57
CA SER A 13 20.66 -38.45 15.54
C SER A 13 19.88 -37.96 14.33
N SER A 14 18.65 -37.50 14.57
CA SER A 14 17.84 -36.82 13.56
C SER A 14 18.42 -35.43 13.32
N VAL A 15 19.15 -35.26 12.21
CA VAL A 15 19.58 -33.95 11.73
C VAL A 15 18.33 -33.24 11.21
N ALA A 16 17.78 -32.33 12.02
CA ALA A 16 16.70 -31.45 11.60
C ALA A 16 17.25 -30.44 10.58
N LEU A 17 16.99 -30.67 9.29
CA LEU A 17 17.11 -29.64 8.27
C LEU A 17 16.05 -28.57 8.56
N THR A 18 16.45 -27.46 9.16
CA THR A 18 15.61 -26.26 9.21
C THR A 18 15.56 -25.64 7.81
N PRO A 19 14.39 -25.55 7.16
CA PRO A 19 14.28 -24.73 5.96
C PRO A 19 14.60 -23.29 6.35
N ARG A 20 15.66 -22.72 5.78
CA ARG A 20 15.85 -21.27 5.81
C ARG A 20 14.67 -20.67 5.07
N ALA A 21 13.73 -20.10 5.82
CA ALA A 21 12.77 -19.17 5.27
C ALA A 21 13.58 -18.02 4.66
N HIS A 22 13.66 -18.00 3.33
CA HIS A 22 14.12 -16.81 2.62
C HIS A 22 13.06 -15.74 2.87
N ALA A 23 13.33 -14.86 3.83
CA ALA A 23 12.69 -13.56 3.87
C ALA A 23 12.89 -12.97 2.47
N GLN A 24 11.79 -12.82 1.73
CA GLN A 24 11.82 -12.18 0.43
C GLN A 24 12.43 -10.79 0.65
N ASP A 25 13.64 -10.59 0.15
CA ASP A 25 14.32 -9.30 0.12
C ASP A 25 13.48 -8.41 -0.79
N ARG A 26 12.50 -7.75 -0.17
CA ARG A 26 11.46 -6.97 -0.82
C ARG A 26 12.12 -5.65 -1.24
N ASP A 27 12.74 -5.67 -2.41
CA ASP A 27 13.22 -4.52 -3.18
C ASP A 27 13.88 -3.40 -2.36
N THR A 28 15.20 -3.39 -2.42
CA THR A 28 16.16 -2.38 -1.92
C THR A 28 16.05 -1.04 -2.67
N LEU A 29 14.84 -0.52 -2.80
CA LEU A 29 14.56 0.72 -3.50
C LEU A 29 14.28 1.81 -2.46
N PRO A 30 14.95 2.97 -2.55
CA PRO A 30 14.73 4.05 -1.59
C PRO A 30 13.26 4.49 -1.59
N PRO A 31 12.70 4.87 -0.43
CA PRO A 31 11.32 5.31 -0.33
C PRO A 31 11.09 6.53 -1.24
N VAL A 32 10.03 6.48 -2.04
CA VAL A 32 9.62 7.58 -2.91
C VAL A 32 8.42 8.26 -2.28
N CYS A 33 8.50 9.57 -2.09
CA CYS A 33 7.39 10.38 -1.61
C CYS A 33 6.82 11.19 -2.77
N LEU A 34 5.49 11.19 -2.86
CA LEU A 34 4.77 11.82 -3.95
C LEU A 34 3.80 12.87 -3.41
N GLY A 35 3.76 14.02 -4.07
CA GLY A 35 2.67 14.98 -3.97
C GLY A 35 1.60 14.67 -5.01
N PHE A 36 0.33 14.94 -4.68
CA PHE A 36 -0.80 14.74 -5.58
C PHE A 36 -1.71 15.97 -5.63
N SER A 37 -2.22 16.26 -6.83
CA SER A 37 -3.31 17.22 -7.05
C SER A 37 -4.39 16.56 -7.89
N PHE A 38 -5.62 16.58 -7.38
CA PHE A 38 -6.78 16.00 -8.05
C PHE A 38 -7.59 17.09 -8.75
N GLY A 39 -7.96 16.83 -10.00
CA GLY A 39 -8.95 17.62 -10.70
C GLY A 39 -10.37 17.39 -10.16
N PRO A 40 -11.39 17.93 -10.84
CA PRO A 40 -12.78 17.72 -10.44
C PRO A 40 -13.15 16.24 -10.51
N TRP A 41 -13.91 15.79 -9.51
CA TRP A 41 -14.44 14.43 -9.43
C TRP A 41 -15.74 14.30 -10.22
N THR A 42 -15.90 13.20 -10.94
CA THR A 42 -17.13 12.88 -11.68
C THR A 42 -17.58 11.43 -11.39
N PRO A 43 -18.77 11.24 -10.78
CA PRO A 43 -19.60 12.26 -10.14
C PRO A 43 -18.87 12.99 -8.98
N ALA A 44 -19.42 14.08 -8.48
CA ALA A 44 -18.88 14.74 -7.29
C ALA A 44 -18.83 13.77 -6.11
N LEU A 45 -17.82 13.94 -5.25
CA LEU A 45 -17.67 13.09 -4.06
C LEU A 45 -18.84 13.32 -3.10
N ASP A 46 -19.55 12.24 -2.81
CA ASP A 46 -20.65 12.21 -1.85
C ASP A 46 -20.39 11.09 -0.84
N TRP A 47 -20.08 11.48 0.39
CA TRP A 47 -19.68 10.57 1.45
C TRP A 47 -20.87 9.73 1.92
N ARG A 48 -22.02 10.39 2.08
CA ARG A 48 -23.27 9.72 2.44
C ARG A 48 -23.69 8.79 1.32
N GLY A 49 -23.60 9.26 0.08
CA GLY A 49 -23.82 8.45 -1.11
C GLY A 49 -22.87 7.26 -1.21
N ALA A 50 -21.63 7.36 -0.75
CA ALA A 50 -20.68 6.26 -0.74
C ALA A 50 -20.95 5.23 0.38
N GLY A 51 -21.98 5.43 1.20
CA GLY A 51 -22.34 4.53 2.30
C GLY A 51 -21.71 4.89 3.64
N HIS A 52 -21.11 6.08 3.78
CA HIS A 52 -20.53 6.55 5.03
C HIS A 52 -21.52 7.42 5.82
N PRO A 53 -21.88 7.06 7.05
CA PRO A 53 -22.96 7.72 7.80
C PRO A 53 -22.62 9.15 8.24
N ALA A 54 -21.33 9.46 8.38
CA ALA A 54 -20.82 10.79 8.72
C ALA A 54 -19.46 10.99 8.04
N ALA A 55 -18.99 12.24 8.02
CA ALA A 55 -17.62 12.51 7.68
C ALA A 55 -16.67 11.88 8.72
N PRO A 56 -15.71 10.98 8.38
CA PRO A 56 -14.62 10.63 9.27
C PRO A 56 -14.04 11.86 9.95
N ASP A 57 -14.06 11.81 11.29
CA ASP A 57 -13.10 12.54 12.08
C ASP A 57 -11.73 11.92 11.82
N THR A 58 -10.82 12.76 11.38
CA THR A 58 -9.51 12.34 10.89
C THR A 58 -8.39 12.83 11.78
N SER A 59 -8.74 13.53 12.87
CA SER A 59 -7.80 14.10 13.83
C SER A 59 -6.97 13.02 14.55
N GLY A 60 -7.53 11.83 14.74
CA GLY A 60 -6.88 10.69 15.41
C GLY A 60 -6.29 9.61 14.50
N LEU A 61 -6.32 9.77 13.17
CA LEU A 61 -5.81 8.73 12.26
C LEU A 61 -4.28 8.72 12.23
N ALA A 62 -3.68 7.54 12.42
CA ALA A 62 -2.23 7.34 12.39
C ALA A 62 -1.64 7.80 11.05
N ARG A 63 -0.73 8.78 11.10
CA ARG A 63 0.02 9.28 9.94
C ARG A 63 1.28 8.45 9.74
N THR A 64 1.80 8.43 8.52
CA THR A 64 3.23 8.17 8.36
C THR A 64 4.01 9.36 8.95
N PRO A 65 5.31 9.21 9.27
CA PRO A 65 6.11 10.31 9.81
C PRO A 65 5.91 11.61 9.02
N GLU A 66 5.93 12.75 9.72
CA GLU A 66 5.85 14.09 9.12
C GLU A 66 4.50 14.39 8.42
N ASN A 67 3.39 13.96 9.01
CA ASN A 67 2.03 14.26 8.55
C ASN A 67 1.72 13.80 7.12
N ARG A 68 2.26 12.68 6.67
CA ARG A 68 1.96 12.09 5.34
C ARG A 68 0.89 11.00 5.40
N ASP A 69 0.11 10.87 4.32
CA ASP A 69 -0.87 9.78 4.13
C ASP A 69 -0.19 8.47 3.73
N TRP A 70 -0.78 7.33 4.15
CA TRP A 70 -0.31 6.00 3.75
C TRP A 70 -0.66 5.72 2.29
N ALA A 71 0.24 5.04 1.58
CA ALA A 71 0.00 4.51 0.25
C ALA A 71 0.38 3.03 0.19
N VAL A 72 -0.50 2.19 -0.36
CA VAL A 72 -0.17 0.80 -0.69
C VAL A 72 0.09 0.69 -2.18
N ASN A 73 1.10 -0.10 -2.52
CA ASN A 73 1.55 -0.23 -3.88
C ASN A 73 1.03 -1.50 -4.54
N GLY A 74 0.45 -1.35 -5.72
CA GLY A 74 0.05 -2.42 -6.61
C GLY A 74 0.65 -2.23 -8.01
N MET A 75 0.63 -3.29 -8.81
CA MET A 75 0.92 -3.23 -10.24
C MET A 75 -0.37 -3.51 -10.98
N VAL A 76 -0.70 -2.69 -11.99
CA VAL A 76 -1.85 -2.91 -12.89
C VAL A 76 -1.39 -3.37 -14.28
N GLY A 77 -0.10 -3.20 -14.59
CA GLY A 77 0.56 -3.69 -15.80
C GLY A 77 2.09 -3.70 -15.62
N VAL A 78 2.82 -3.90 -16.72
CA VAL A 78 4.30 -3.96 -16.71
C VAL A 78 4.93 -2.57 -16.45
N GLU A 79 4.26 -1.49 -16.85
CA GLU A 79 4.75 -0.11 -16.69
C GLU A 79 3.85 0.75 -15.76
N ASP A 80 2.54 0.48 -15.74
CA ASP A 80 1.58 1.24 -14.94
C ASP A 80 1.65 0.89 -13.45
N SER A 81 1.73 1.94 -12.63
CA SER A 81 1.67 1.84 -11.18
C SER A 81 0.29 2.16 -10.65
N LEU A 82 -0.21 1.30 -9.75
CA LEU A 82 -1.39 1.55 -8.95
C LEU A 82 -0.99 1.88 -7.51
N LEU A 83 -1.39 3.05 -7.05
CA LEU A 83 -1.21 3.52 -5.69
C LEU A 83 -2.57 3.61 -5.03
N ILE A 84 -2.76 2.94 -3.90
CA ILE A 84 -3.96 3.11 -3.08
C ILE A 84 -3.63 4.09 -1.96
N LEU A 85 -4.20 5.28 -2.03
CA LEU A 85 -4.07 6.34 -1.04
C LEU A 85 -5.20 6.25 -0.02
N TYR A 86 -4.91 6.59 1.24
CA TYR A 86 -5.90 6.65 2.31
C TYR A 86 -5.99 8.05 2.90
N PRO A 87 -6.51 9.04 2.14
CA PRO A 87 -6.57 10.41 2.61
C PRO A 87 -7.62 10.58 3.69
N ARG A 88 -7.38 11.52 4.61
CA ARG A 88 -8.31 11.92 5.66
C ARG A 88 -9.72 12.23 5.14
N TRP A 89 -9.82 12.95 4.04
CA TRP A 89 -11.09 13.37 3.47
C TRP A 89 -11.81 12.28 2.66
N TRP A 90 -11.29 11.04 2.59
CA TRP A 90 -12.01 9.96 1.91
C TRP A 90 -11.71 8.58 2.52
N PRO A 91 -12.61 8.00 3.32
CA PRO A 91 -12.31 6.85 4.16
C PRO A 91 -12.15 5.54 3.39
N ALA A 92 -12.83 5.38 2.24
CA ALA A 92 -12.77 4.15 1.46
C ALA A 92 -11.47 4.01 0.65
N GLY A 93 -10.65 5.07 0.58
CA GLY A 93 -9.40 5.09 -0.17
C GLY A 93 -9.54 5.52 -1.63
N ILE A 94 -8.41 5.84 -2.25
CA ILE A 94 -8.33 6.35 -3.62
C ILE A 94 -7.31 5.54 -4.40
N ALA A 95 -7.77 4.90 -5.46
CA ALA A 95 -6.92 4.24 -6.43
C ALA A 95 -6.36 5.27 -7.42
N VAL A 96 -5.04 5.43 -7.47
CA VAL A 96 -4.33 6.32 -8.40
C VAL A 96 -3.52 5.46 -9.36
N THR A 97 -3.78 5.62 -10.66
CA THR A 97 -3.03 5.00 -11.74
C THR A 97 -2.12 6.03 -12.40
N LEU A 98 -0.83 5.73 -12.43
CA LEU A 98 0.21 6.55 -13.07
C LEU A 98 0.97 5.72 -14.11
N PRO A 99 1.41 6.34 -15.23
CA PRO A 99 2.23 5.68 -16.24
C PRO A 99 3.66 5.39 -15.76
N THR A 100 4.12 6.06 -14.71
CA THR A 100 5.38 5.74 -14.03
C THR A 100 5.31 6.09 -12.55
N ARG A 101 6.00 5.29 -11.74
CA ARG A 101 6.02 5.39 -10.27
C ARG A 101 7.00 6.45 -9.75
N ARG A 102 7.95 6.86 -10.58
CA ARG A 102 9.10 7.69 -10.19
C ARG A 102 9.21 8.90 -11.10
N PRO A 103 8.36 9.92 -10.89
CA PRO A 103 8.66 11.24 -11.43
C PRO A 103 10.06 11.65 -11.01
N VAL A 104 10.81 12.25 -11.94
CA VAL A 104 12.04 12.97 -11.59
C VAL A 104 11.63 14.21 -10.77
N PRO A 105 12.42 14.65 -9.77
CA PRO A 105 12.15 15.92 -9.10
C PRO A 105 11.98 17.07 -10.12
N GLY A 106 10.88 17.80 -10.01
CA GLY A 106 10.49 18.84 -10.99
C GLY A 106 9.50 18.37 -12.06
N ASP A 107 9.38 17.07 -12.30
CA ASP A 107 8.38 16.52 -13.23
C ASP A 107 7.01 16.44 -12.58
N THR A 108 5.98 16.74 -13.39
CA THR A 108 4.59 16.47 -13.06
C THR A 108 4.02 15.45 -14.04
N ILE A 109 3.67 14.28 -13.52
CA ILE A 109 3.07 13.20 -14.29
C ILE A 109 1.55 13.28 -14.21
N ALA A 110 0.89 13.16 -15.36
CA ALA A 110 -0.56 13.02 -15.42
C ALA A 110 -1.00 11.56 -15.26
N GLY A 111 -2.09 11.34 -14.53
CA GLY A 111 -2.69 10.03 -14.32
C GLY A 111 -4.20 10.08 -14.15
N ARG A 112 -4.76 9.01 -13.59
CA ARG A 112 -6.19 8.90 -13.26
C ARG A 112 -6.36 8.48 -11.82
N ALA A 113 -7.42 8.97 -11.19
CA ALA A 113 -7.80 8.59 -9.84
C ALA A 113 -9.24 8.07 -9.80
N GLN A 114 -9.51 7.10 -8.93
CA GLN A 114 -10.84 6.60 -8.62
C GLN A 114 -11.03 6.61 -7.11
N ALA A 115 -12.08 7.26 -6.63
CA ALA A 115 -12.48 7.23 -5.24
C ALA A 115 -13.27 5.95 -5.00
N LEU A 116 -12.77 5.08 -4.14
CA LEU A 116 -13.44 3.81 -3.83
C LEU A 116 -14.71 4.11 -3.04
N VAL A 117 -15.79 3.36 -3.27
CA VAL A 117 -17.04 3.48 -2.49
C VAL A 117 -17.35 2.15 -1.81
N ALA A 118 -18.01 2.20 -0.65
CA ALA A 118 -18.37 0.99 0.09
C ALA A 118 -19.68 0.33 -0.41
N ASP A 119 -20.37 0.93 -1.39
CA ASP A 119 -21.57 0.37 -2.03
C ASP A 119 -21.25 -0.15 -3.43
N GLY A 120 -21.17 -1.48 -3.58
CA GLY A 120 -20.84 -2.14 -4.85
C GLY A 120 -21.86 -1.94 -5.99
N ARG A 121 -23.01 -1.32 -5.71
CA ARG A 121 -24.00 -0.95 -6.73
C ARG A 121 -23.71 0.41 -7.37
N ARG A 122 -22.81 1.20 -6.77
CA ARG A 122 -22.47 2.54 -7.24
C ARG A 122 -21.16 2.51 -8.03
N ARG A 123 -21.05 3.41 -9.01
CA ARG A 123 -19.80 3.63 -9.73
C ARG A 123 -18.88 4.52 -8.90
N ASN A 124 -17.59 4.18 -8.89
CA ASN A 124 -16.55 5.00 -8.27
C ASN A 124 -16.46 6.37 -8.98
N PRO A 125 -16.50 7.49 -8.24
CA PRO A 125 -16.09 8.79 -8.76
C PRO A 125 -14.68 8.73 -9.35
N THR A 126 -14.50 9.39 -10.49
CA THR A 126 -13.20 9.45 -11.17
C THR A 126 -12.69 10.88 -11.28
N SER A 127 -11.37 11.06 -11.28
CA SER A 127 -10.73 12.35 -11.47
C SER A 127 -9.43 12.20 -12.28
N ARG A 128 -8.99 13.30 -12.91
CA ARG A 128 -7.61 13.43 -13.41
C ARG A 128 -6.72 13.76 -12.22
N VAL A 129 -5.52 13.17 -12.18
CA VAL A 129 -4.56 13.46 -11.10
C VAL A 129 -3.21 13.87 -11.69
N ARG A 130 -2.54 14.78 -11.00
CA ARG A 130 -1.14 15.13 -11.22
C ARG A 130 -0.33 14.62 -10.04
N ALA A 131 0.80 13.99 -10.31
CA ALA A 131 1.73 13.50 -9.29
C ALA A 131 3.15 14.01 -9.57
N TRP A 132 3.89 14.33 -8.51
CA TRP A 132 5.28 14.78 -8.61
C TRP A 132 6.09 14.26 -7.42
N ALA A 133 7.40 14.12 -7.61
CA ALA A 133 8.29 13.71 -6.53
C ALA A 133 8.45 14.85 -5.52
N VAL A 134 8.38 14.52 -4.24
CA VAL A 134 8.63 15.45 -3.13
C VAL A 134 9.67 14.86 -2.18
N SER A 135 10.27 15.71 -1.34
CA SER A 135 11.15 15.25 -0.28
C SER A 135 10.40 14.35 0.71
N CYS A 136 11.00 13.20 1.05
CA CYS A 136 10.54 12.33 2.13
C CYS A 136 10.89 12.84 3.53
N LYS A 137 11.71 13.90 3.62
CA LYS A 137 11.90 14.70 4.84
C LYS A 137 10.97 15.90 4.73
N GLY A 138 10.11 16.10 5.71
CA GLY A 138 8.81 16.74 5.60
C GLY A 138 8.82 18.07 4.85
N GLY A 139 7.93 18.21 3.88
CA GLY A 139 7.54 19.51 3.33
C GLY A 139 6.43 20.08 4.21
N GLY A 140 6.65 21.27 4.76
CA GLY A 140 5.72 21.99 5.63
C GLY A 140 4.41 22.39 4.98
#